data_AF-A0A1T4XGM6-F1
#
_entry.id   AF-A0A1T4XGM6-F1
#
_cell.length_a   1.000
_cell.length_b   1.000
_cell.length_c   1.000
_cell.angle_alpha   90.00
_cell.angle_beta   90.00
_cell.angle_gamma   90.00
#
_symmetry.space_group_name_H-M   'P 1'
#
loop_
_entity.id
_entity.type
_entity.pdbx_description
1 polymer ?
#
loop_
_entity_poly.entity_id
_entity_poly.type
_entity_poly.pdbx_seq_one_letter_code
_entity_poly.pdbx_strand_id
1 'polypeptide(L)' 'MQLTPEIIRICRTNLNMTQGHLARKVGISGALLGAIERDERHLTSSIAERVRAAFPVDDDAIAKIVEAYARLNNKMGE' A
#
# COMPACT_ATOMS: atom_id res chain seq x y z
N MET A 1 6.41 -11.22 -2.49
CA MET A 1 6.28 -10.06 -3.40
C MET A 1 6.90 -8.82 -2.76
N GLN A 2 7.57 -7.96 -3.53
CA GLN A 2 8.12 -6.70 -3.01
C GLN A 2 7.05 -5.60 -3.01
N LEU A 3 6.91 -4.87 -1.90
CA LEU A 3 5.98 -3.74 -1.81
C LEU A 3 6.65 -2.46 -2.30
N THR A 4 5.91 -1.66 -3.09
CA THR A 4 6.29 -0.30 -3.48
C THR A 4 5.36 0.71 -2.79
N PRO A 5 5.76 1.99 -2.68
CA PRO A 5 4.87 3.09 -2.29
C PRO A 5 3.47 3.04 -2.90
N GLU A 6 3.42 2.83 -4.22
CA GLU A 6 2.18 2.77 -4.96
C GLU A 6 1.32 1.56 -4.57
N ILE A 7 1.92 0.37 -4.50
CA ILE A 7 1.21 -0.86 -4.09
C ILE A 7 0.62 -0.69 -2.70
N ILE A 8 1.37 -0.09 -1.76
CA ILE A 8 0.89 0.19 -0.40
C ILE A 8 -0.37 1.06 -0.44
N ARG A 9 -0.33 2.17 -1.20
CA ARG A 9 -1.47 3.07 -1.36
C ARG A 9 -2.68 2.34 -1.95
N ILE A 10 -2.50 1.61 -3.05
CA ILE A 10 -3.56 0.87 -3.75
C ILE A 10 -4.21 -0.14 -2.80
N CYS A 11 -3.41 -0.97 -2.13
CA CYS A 11 -3.91 -1.99 -1.21
C CYS A 11 -4.65 -1.35 -0.04
N ARG A 12 -4.07 -0.32 0.56
CA ARG A 12 -4.67 0.40 1.68
C ARG A 12 -6.06 0.95 1.32
N THR A 13 -6.20 1.60 0.16
CA THR A 13 -7.50 2.16 -0.26
C THR A 13 -8.51 1.08 -0.60
N ASN A 14 -8.10 0.00 -1.28
CA ASN A 14 -9.00 -1.12 -1.62
C ASN A 14 -9.46 -1.90 -0.38
N LEU A 15 -8.64 -1.94 0.67
CA LEU A 15 -8.98 -2.53 1.96
C LEU A 15 -9.72 -1.55 2.90
N ASN A 16 -10.15 -0.40 2.39
CA ASN A 16 -10.86 0.65 3.16
C ASN A 16 -10.11 1.11 4.42
N MET A 17 -8.77 1.14 4.35
CA MET A 17 -7.92 1.59 5.45
C MET A 17 -7.57 3.07 5.26
N THR A 18 -7.68 3.87 6.32
CA THR A 18 -7.08 5.21 6.32
C THR A 18 -5.56 5.12 6.50
N GLN A 19 -4.82 6.15 6.11
CA GLN A 19 -3.37 6.21 6.39
C GLN A 19 -3.09 6.09 7.90
N GLY A 20 -3.87 6.77 8.74
CA GLY A 20 -3.74 6.66 10.20
C GLY A 20 -4.05 5.27 10.76
N HIS A 21 -4.92 4.48 10.10
CA HIS A 21 -5.17 3.09 10.50
C HIS A 21 -3.97 2.19 10.16
N LEU A 22 -3.51 2.21 8.91
CA LEU A 22 -2.36 1.39 8.50
C LEU A 22 -1.10 1.81 9.27
N ALA A 23 -0.83 3.10 9.42
CA ALA A 23 0.33 3.60 10.14
C ALA A 23 0.36 3.13 11.60
N ARG A 24 -0.80 3.11 12.29
CA ARG A 24 -0.91 2.56 13.65
C ARG A 24 -0.59 1.07 13.72
N LYS A 25 -1.10 0.27 12.79
CA LYS A 25 -0.77 -1.17 12.71
C LYS A 25 0.70 -1.41 12.44
N VAL A 26 1.28 -0.63 11.55
CA VAL A 26 2.70 -0.71 11.19
C VAL A 26 3.56 -0.23 12.35
N GLY A 27 3.10 0.74 13.15
CA GLY A 27 3.84 1.39 14.24
C GLY A 27 4.72 2.53 13.74
N ILE A 28 4.19 3.36 12.83
CA ILE A 28 4.78 4.61 12.33
C ILE A 28 3.75 5.75 12.39
N SER A 29 4.18 6.99 12.12
CA SER A 29 3.23 8.12 12.04
C SER A 29 2.44 8.08 10.72
N GLY A 30 1.21 8.60 10.74
CA GLY A 30 0.39 8.76 9.53
C GLY A 30 1.06 9.67 8.49
N ALA A 31 1.79 10.71 8.94
CA ALA A 31 2.56 11.59 8.08
C ALA A 31 3.70 10.86 7.36
N LEU A 32 4.43 9.98 8.06
CA LEU A 32 5.48 9.17 7.44
C LEU A 32 4.89 8.20 6.41
N LEU A 33 3.79 7.52 6.73
CA LEU A 33 3.12 6.65 5.76
C LEU A 33 2.66 7.45 4.53
N GLY A 34 2.08 8.62 4.72
CA GLY A 34 1.65 9.48 3.62
C GLY A 34 2.81 9.95 2.74
N ALA A 35 3.95 10.31 3.33
CA ALA A 35 5.16 10.68 2.60
C ALA A 35 5.75 9.48 1.83
N ILE A 36 5.70 8.28 2.42
CA ILE A 36 6.09 7.04 1.74
C ILE A 36 5.16 6.80 0.54
N GLU A 37 3.84 6.84 0.71
CA GLU A 37 2.87 6.59 -0.38
C GLU A 37 2.98 7.59 -1.55
N ARG A 38 3.51 8.79 -1.30
CA ARG A 38 3.79 9.81 -2.32
C ARG A 38 5.23 9.77 -2.87
N ASP A 39 6.01 8.78 -2.46
CA ASP A 39 7.44 8.63 -2.81
C ASP A 39 8.35 9.79 -2.36
N GLU A 40 7.89 10.60 -1.39
CA GLU A 40 8.66 11.69 -0.78
C GLU A 40 9.65 11.17 0.28
N ARG A 41 9.42 9.96 0.78
CA ARG A 41 10.28 9.28 1.75
C ARG A 41 10.51 7.84 1.32
N HIS A 42 11.77 7.40 1.45
CA HIS A 42 12.17 6.07 1.08
C HIS A 42 11.48 4.98 1.94
N LEU A 43 10.92 3.99 1.26
CA LEU A 43 10.40 2.77 1.87
C LEU A 43 11.56 1.83 2.20
N THR A 44 11.97 1.77 3.47
CA THR A 44 12.99 0.83 3.91
C THR A 44 12.45 -0.60 3.95
N SER A 45 13.32 -1.61 3.81
CA SER A 45 12.94 -3.03 3.91
C SER A 45 12.22 -3.34 5.22
N SER A 46 12.67 -2.79 6.35
CA SER A 46 12.03 -2.99 7.65
C SER A 46 10.60 -2.44 7.69
N ILE A 47 10.34 -1.29 7.08
CA ILE A 47 8.98 -0.74 7.00
C ILE A 47 8.14 -1.58 6.03
N ALA A 48 8.71 -2.00 4.89
CA ALA A 48 8.02 -2.84 3.92
C ALA A 48 7.54 -4.17 4.55
N GLU A 49 8.39 -4.84 5.33
CA GLU A 49 8.04 -6.07 6.08
C GLU A 49 6.89 -5.83 7.08
N ARG A 50 6.95 -4.73 7.83
CA ARG A 50 5.89 -4.38 8.80
C ARG A 50 4.58 -4.02 8.11
N VAL A 51 4.63 -3.30 6.98
CA VAL A 51 3.45 -3.00 6.15
C VAL A 51 2.85 -4.30 5.60
N ARG A 52 3.70 -5.21 5.11
CA ARG A 52 3.25 -6.50 4.62
C ARG A 52 2.52 -7.31 5.68
N ALA A 53 3.06 -7.37 6.89
CA ALA A 53 2.45 -8.04 8.04
C ALA A 53 1.16 -7.36 8.53
N ALA A 54 1.00 -6.05 8.30
CA ALA A 54 -0.19 -5.31 8.71
C ALA A 54 -1.40 -5.53 7.78
N PHE A 55 -1.17 -5.98 6.53
CA PHE A 55 -2.24 -6.32 5.62
C PHE A 55 -2.87 -7.67 5.97
N PRO A 56 -4.22 -7.77 6.01
CA PRO A 56 -4.93 -9.00 6.38
C PRO A 56 -5.04 -10.01 5.21
N VAL A 57 -4.25 -9.83 4.17
CA VAL A 57 -4.32 -10.61 2.92
C VAL A 57 -2.94 -11.14 2.55
N ASP A 58 -2.91 -12.18 1.74
CA ASP A 58 -1.67 -12.77 1.23
C ASP A 58 -1.13 -12.04 -0.02
N ASP A 59 0.01 -12.51 -0.53
CA ASP A 59 0.66 -11.92 -1.71
C ASP A 59 -0.20 -12.08 -2.97
N ASP A 60 -0.92 -13.19 -3.09
CA ASP A 60 -1.78 -13.49 -4.25
C ASP A 60 -2.98 -12.54 -4.31
N ALA A 61 -3.61 -12.28 -3.15
CA ALA A 61 -4.67 -11.30 -3.04
C ALA A 61 -4.17 -9.88 -3.35
N ILE A 62 -2.97 -9.51 -2.88
CA ILE A 62 -2.38 -8.21 -3.22
C ILE A 62 -2.15 -8.11 -4.74
N ALA A 63 -1.58 -9.13 -5.37
CA ALA A 63 -1.35 -9.14 -6.81
C ALA A 63 -2.66 -8.93 -7.58
N LYS A 64 -3.73 -9.63 -7.20
CA LYS A 64 -5.07 -9.48 -7.81
C LYS A 64 -5.63 -8.06 -7.65
N ILE A 65 -5.45 -7.43 -6.49
CA ILE A 65 -5.87 -6.05 -6.25
C ILE A 65 -5.14 -5.09 -7.19
N VAL A 66 -3.81 -5.24 -7.32
CA VAL A 66 -2.99 -4.37 -8.18
C VAL A 66 -3.34 -4.56 -9.65
N GLU A 67 -3.52 -5.79 -10.11
CA GLU A 67 -3.96 -6.09 -11.47
C GLU A 67 -5.33 -5.49 -11.79
N ALA A 68 -6.29 -5.60 -10.87
CA ALA A 68 -7.62 -5.02 -11.03
C ALA A 68 -7.55 -3.49 -11.11
N TYR A 69 -6.74 -2.85 -10.26
CA TYR A 69 -6.52 -1.40 -10.28
C TYR A 69 -5.92 -0.93 -11.62
N ALA A 70 -4.90 -1.63 -12.13
CA ALA A 70 -4.27 -1.32 -13.41
C ALA A 70 -5.28 -1.42 -14.58
N ARG A 71 -6.12 -2.47 -14.61
CA ARG A 71 -7.15 -2.64 -15.65
C ARG A 71 -8.20 -1.53 -15.63
N LEU A 72 -8.62 -1.09 -14.44
CA LEU A 72 -9.62 -0.03 -14.31
C LEU A 72 -9.08 1.33 -14.77
N ASN A 73 -7.86 1.69 -14.35
CA ASN A 73 -7.26 2.97 -14.74
C ASN A 73 -6.94 3.03 -16.23
N ASN A 74 -6.54 1.91 -16.85
CA ASN A 74 -6.31 1.87 -18.30
C ASN A 74 -7.61 2.10 -19.09
N LYS A 75 -8.75 1.59 -18.61
CA LYS A 75 -10.07 1.78 -19.24
C LYS A 75 -10.68 3.17 -19.06
N MET A 76 -10.20 3.95 -18.08
CA MET A 76 -10.65 5.33 -17.84
C MET A 76 -9.83 6.37 -18.60
N GLY A 77 -8.70 5.97 -19.20
CA GLY A 77 -7.82 6.81 -19.99
C GLY A 77 -8.05 6.73 -21.51
N GLU A 78 -9.01 5.92 -21.96
CA GLU A 78 -9.49 5.80 -23.35
C GLU A 78 -10.80 6.58 -23.53
#